data_AF-A0A447JGS3-F1
#
_entry.id   AF-A0A447JGS3-F1
#
_cell.length_a   1.000
_cell.length_b   1.000
_cell.length_c   1.000
_cell.angle_alpha   90.00
_cell.angle_beta   90.00
_cell.angle_gamma   90.00
#
_symmetry.space_group_name_H-M   'P 1'
#
loop_
_entity.id
_entity.type
_entity.pdbx_description
1 polymer ?
#
loop_
_entity_poly.entity_id
_entity_poly.type
_entity_poly.pdbx_seq_one_letter_code
_entity_poly.pdbx_strand_id
1 'polypeptide(L)'
;MSRKKVRRRCWGDKRIEGSVWPKSIRGSTPKVKGSCQIEKAANESAHFMRFHVPCPHCGEEQYLKFGDGSTPFGLKWEKSKPETVYYLCEHNGCVICQSELDQKAGRWICDNTGMWTRDGLAYFSASGEEVPPPRSITFHIWTAYSPFTTWIQIIYDWLDALKDPNGVKTFINTTLGEPYEEAVAEKLSHELLLEKVIHYAAPVPERVVYLTAGIDSQRNRYEMYVWGWAPGEEAFLIDKQIIMGRHDDEDTLQRVDAVINKKYRHADGTEISISRNLLGYRRYRCRNRL
;
A
#
# COMPACT_ATOMS: atom_id res chain seq x y z
N MET A 1 -5.93 37.11 -12.45
CA MET A 1 -5.84 35.88 -13.26
C MET A 1 -5.84 34.66 -12.34
N SER A 2 -7.01 34.09 -12.08
CA SER A 2 -7.12 32.83 -11.33
C SER A 2 -6.65 31.69 -12.22
N ARG A 3 -5.53 31.04 -11.85
CA ARG A 3 -5.08 29.81 -12.49
C ARG A 3 -6.17 28.76 -12.28
N LYS A 4 -7.03 28.54 -13.27
CA LYS A 4 -7.92 27.38 -13.31
C LYS A 4 -7.03 26.14 -13.16
N LYS A 5 -7.05 25.49 -11.99
CA LYS A 5 -6.47 24.17 -11.80
C LYS A 5 -7.10 23.27 -12.86
N VAL A 6 -6.36 22.97 -13.92
CA VAL A 6 -6.76 21.97 -14.90
C VAL A 6 -6.76 20.65 -14.13
N ARG A 7 -7.95 20.21 -13.70
CA ARG A 7 -8.14 18.86 -13.13
C ARG A 7 -7.48 17.89 -14.11
N ARG A 8 -6.47 17.13 -13.64
CA ARG A 8 -5.83 16.07 -14.43
C ARG A 8 -6.87 14.99 -14.70
N ARG A 9 -7.64 15.18 -15.77
CA ARG A 9 -8.64 14.24 -16.27
C ARG A 9 -7.95 12.91 -16.55
N CYS A 10 -8.55 11.82 -16.07
CA CYS A 10 -8.12 10.48 -16.42
C CYS A 10 -8.23 10.32 -17.95
N TRP A 11 -7.36 9.50 -18.55
CA TRP A 11 -7.34 9.29 -20.01
C TRP A 11 -8.70 8.86 -20.59
N GLY A 12 -9.53 8.17 -19.80
CA GLY A 12 -10.91 7.83 -20.16
C GLY A 12 -11.83 9.05 -20.34
N ASP A 13 -11.67 10.12 -19.56
CA ASP A 13 -12.50 11.33 -19.65
C ASP A 13 -12.21 12.15 -20.91
N LYS A 14 -11.05 11.94 -21.54
CA LYS A 14 -10.73 12.59 -22.81
C LYS A 14 -11.49 11.96 -23.98
N ARG A 15 -11.89 10.68 -23.85
CA ARG A 15 -12.64 9.95 -24.89
C ARG A 15 -14.12 10.32 -24.96
N ILE A 16 -14.65 10.98 -23.92
CA ILE A 16 -16.05 11.41 -23.87
C ILE A 16 -16.26 12.87 -24.33
N GLU A 17 -15.19 13.59 -24.73
CA GLU A 17 -15.28 15.00 -25.16
C GLU A 17 -16.13 15.19 -26.43
N GLY A 18 -16.29 14.15 -27.26
CA GLY A 18 -17.16 14.17 -28.44
C GLY A 18 -18.59 13.64 -28.20
N SER A 19 -18.93 13.24 -26.97
CA SER A 19 -20.24 12.69 -26.66
C SER A 19 -21.26 13.79 -26.40
N VAL A 20 -22.49 13.63 -26.92
CA VAL A 20 -23.61 14.58 -26.69
C VAL A 20 -23.97 14.66 -25.21
N TRP A 21 -23.88 13.54 -24.48
CA TRP A 21 -24.12 13.44 -23.04
C TRP A 21 -22.97 12.68 -22.35
N PRO A 22 -21.86 13.35 -22.02
CA PRO A 22 -20.67 12.68 -21.50
C PRO A 22 -20.90 12.17 -20.07
N LYS A 23 -20.89 10.84 -19.90
CA LYS A 23 -20.97 10.17 -18.58
C LYS A 23 -19.74 9.27 -18.39
N SER A 24 -19.03 9.47 -17.28
CA SER A 24 -17.88 8.64 -16.87
C SER A 24 -18.27 7.90 -15.59
N ILE A 25 -18.39 6.57 -15.66
CA ILE A 25 -18.67 5.71 -14.50
C ILE A 25 -17.41 4.93 -14.20
N ARG A 26 -16.97 4.95 -12.94
CA ARG A 26 -15.77 4.26 -12.47
C ARG A 26 -16.17 3.39 -11.28
N GLY A 27 -15.86 2.10 -11.37
CA GLY A 27 -16.04 1.15 -10.27
C GLY A 27 -14.77 0.35 -10.07
N SER A 28 -14.27 0.30 -8.84
CA SER A 28 -13.14 -0.54 -8.43
C SER A 28 -13.07 -0.60 -6.91
N THR A 29 -12.43 -1.62 -6.36
CA THR A 29 -12.07 -1.66 -4.94
C THR A 29 -10.85 -0.77 -4.70
N PRO A 30 -10.80 0.01 -3.60
CA PRO A 30 -9.59 0.71 -3.22
C PRO A 30 -8.41 -0.22 -3.02
N LYS A 31 -7.22 0.37 -3.00
CA LYS A 31 -5.96 -0.33 -2.77
C LYS A 31 -5.22 0.46 -1.68
N VAL A 32 -3.90 0.53 -1.74
CA VAL A 32 -3.10 1.32 -0.80
C VAL A 32 -3.44 2.80 -0.92
N LYS A 33 -3.71 3.43 0.23
CA LYS A 33 -4.03 4.85 0.36
C LYS A 33 -2.98 5.72 -0.34
N GLY A 34 -3.41 6.75 -1.05
CA GLY A 34 -2.56 7.71 -1.77
C GLY A 34 -1.99 7.22 -3.10
N SER A 35 -1.95 5.90 -3.34
CA SER A 35 -1.53 5.33 -4.64
C SER A 35 -2.72 4.96 -5.54
N CYS A 36 -3.91 4.84 -4.96
CA CYS A 36 -5.05 4.25 -5.64
C CYS A 36 -5.80 5.26 -6.53
N GLN A 37 -6.06 4.85 -7.79
CA GLN A 37 -6.75 5.70 -8.76
C GLN A 37 -8.23 5.93 -8.40
N ILE A 38 -8.91 4.94 -7.79
CA ILE A 38 -10.32 5.09 -7.41
C ILE A 38 -10.46 6.02 -6.22
N GLU A 39 -9.55 5.95 -5.25
CA GLU A 39 -9.50 6.88 -4.12
C GLU A 39 -9.27 8.32 -4.60
N LYS A 40 -8.34 8.51 -5.54
CA LYS A 40 -8.12 9.82 -6.13
C LYS A 40 -9.38 10.33 -6.87
N ALA A 41 -10.02 9.49 -7.65
CA ALA A 41 -11.26 9.83 -8.36
C ALA A 41 -12.40 10.17 -7.38
N ALA A 42 -12.51 9.43 -6.28
CA ALA A 42 -13.45 9.69 -5.19
C ALA A 42 -13.22 11.06 -4.55
N ASN A 43 -11.96 11.36 -4.21
CA ASN A 43 -11.56 12.63 -3.60
C ASN A 43 -11.65 13.83 -4.57
N GLU A 44 -11.70 13.60 -5.88
CA GLU A 44 -11.97 14.66 -6.86
C GLU A 44 -13.44 15.09 -6.88
N SER A 45 -14.35 14.24 -6.39
CA SER A 45 -15.75 14.57 -6.18
C SER A 45 -15.91 15.37 -4.89
N ALA A 46 -16.68 16.47 -4.92
CA ALA A 46 -17.05 17.18 -3.70
C ALA A 46 -18.09 16.39 -2.88
N HIS A 47 -18.82 15.48 -3.52
CA HIS A 47 -19.89 14.72 -2.92
C HIS A 47 -19.48 13.26 -2.76
N PHE A 48 -19.23 12.84 -1.52
CA PHE A 48 -18.93 11.47 -1.12
C PHE A 48 -20.12 10.93 -0.34
N MET A 49 -20.88 10.04 -0.97
CA MET A 49 -22.12 9.50 -0.46
C MET A 49 -21.89 8.18 0.27
N ARG A 50 -22.38 8.10 1.51
CA ARG A 50 -22.53 6.86 2.27
C ARG A 50 -24.00 6.47 2.32
N PHE A 51 -24.27 5.17 2.31
CA PHE A 51 -25.62 4.67 2.49
C PHE A 51 -25.96 4.65 3.98
N HIS A 52 -26.94 5.45 4.40
CA HIS A 52 -27.44 5.49 5.76
C HIS A 52 -28.74 4.70 5.85
N VAL A 53 -28.87 3.91 6.91
CA VAL A 53 -30.03 3.09 7.22
C VAL A 53 -30.55 3.47 8.62
N PRO A 54 -31.88 3.59 8.80
CA PRO A 54 -32.45 3.85 10.12
C PRO A 54 -32.29 2.63 11.01
N CYS A 55 -31.97 2.85 12.28
CA CYS A 55 -32.00 1.79 13.29
C CYS A 55 -33.45 1.33 13.50
N PRO A 56 -33.73 0.01 13.51
CA PRO A 56 -35.09 -0.50 13.73
C PRO A 56 -35.64 -0.21 15.13
N HIS A 57 -34.75 0.07 16.11
CA HIS A 57 -35.13 0.29 17.51
C HIS A 57 -35.25 1.78 17.88
N CYS A 58 -34.33 2.64 17.42
CA CYS A 58 -34.35 4.07 17.74
C CYS A 58 -34.76 4.99 16.57
N GLY A 59 -34.86 4.49 15.35
CA GLY A 59 -35.23 5.26 14.16
C GLY A 59 -34.14 6.19 13.62
N GLU A 60 -33.09 6.47 14.39
CA GLU A 60 -31.97 7.31 13.97
C GLU A 60 -31.18 6.66 12.84
N GLU A 61 -30.80 7.48 11.85
CA GLU A 61 -30.07 7.04 10.66
C GLU A 61 -28.57 7.00 10.90
N GLN A 62 -27.94 5.92 10.43
CA GLN A 62 -26.50 5.72 10.52
C GLN A 62 -26.01 4.93 9.32
N TYR A 63 -24.73 5.05 8.98
CA TYR A 63 -24.09 4.09 8.08
C TYR A 63 -23.40 3.00 8.91
N LEU A 64 -23.51 1.76 8.46
CA LEU A 64 -22.86 0.61 9.07
C LEU A 64 -21.35 0.75 9.00
N LYS A 65 -20.69 0.63 10.15
CA LYS A 65 -19.24 0.56 10.31
C LYS A 65 -18.85 -0.84 10.77
N PHE A 66 -17.70 -1.35 10.34
CA PHE A 66 -17.21 -2.64 10.84
C PHE A 66 -17.01 -2.62 12.36
N GLY A 67 -16.44 -1.54 12.88
CA GLY A 67 -16.10 -1.42 14.29
C GLY A 67 -14.84 -2.21 14.63
N ASP A 68 -14.04 -1.68 15.55
CA ASP A 68 -12.89 -2.39 16.10
C ASP A 68 -13.21 -2.90 17.52
N GLY A 69 -12.25 -3.51 18.21
CA GLY A 69 -12.45 -3.97 19.59
C GLY A 69 -12.71 -2.84 20.59
N SER A 70 -12.37 -1.59 20.24
CA SER A 70 -12.46 -0.40 21.11
C SER A 70 -13.65 0.51 20.82
N THR A 71 -14.22 0.50 19.62
CA THR A 71 -15.37 1.35 19.28
C THR A 71 -16.63 0.86 19.98
N PRO A 72 -17.46 1.73 20.58
CA PRO A 72 -18.69 1.29 21.25
C PRO A 72 -19.79 0.84 20.27
N PHE A 73 -19.64 1.15 18.98
CA PHE A 73 -20.58 0.82 17.89
C PHE A 73 -19.90 -0.05 16.81
N GLY A 74 -20.72 -0.58 15.89
CA GLY A 74 -20.29 -1.45 14.79
C GLY A 74 -20.64 -2.92 15.02
N LEU A 75 -20.05 -3.82 14.24
CA LEU A 75 -20.23 -5.26 14.40
C LEU A 75 -19.50 -5.74 15.66
N LYS A 76 -20.23 -6.48 16.51
CA LYS A 76 -19.74 -7.06 17.76
C LYS A 76 -20.11 -8.52 17.82
N TRP A 77 -19.24 -9.31 18.41
CA TRP A 77 -19.40 -10.75 18.59
C TRP A 77 -18.64 -11.22 19.83
N GLU A 78 -19.05 -12.34 20.39
CA GLU A 78 -18.31 -12.99 21.49
C GLU A 78 -16.99 -13.58 20.98
N LYS A 79 -15.95 -13.54 21.83
CA LYS A 79 -14.67 -14.17 21.52
C LYS A 79 -14.88 -15.65 21.19
N SER A 80 -14.32 -16.07 20.05
CA SER A 80 -14.40 -17.45 19.54
C SER A 80 -15.80 -17.94 19.10
N LYS A 81 -16.80 -17.05 18.98
CA LYS A 81 -18.15 -17.39 18.48
C LYS A 81 -18.67 -16.38 17.43
N PRO A 82 -18.23 -16.47 16.17
CA PRO A 82 -18.67 -15.57 15.09
C PRO A 82 -20.19 -15.55 14.85
N GLU A 83 -20.89 -16.64 15.17
CA GLU A 83 -22.33 -16.80 15.05
C GLU A 83 -23.14 -15.84 15.94
N THR A 84 -22.52 -15.29 16.98
CA THR A 84 -23.14 -14.34 17.91
C THR A 84 -23.08 -12.89 17.41
N VAL A 85 -22.72 -12.66 16.14
CA VAL A 85 -22.55 -11.31 15.61
C VAL A 85 -23.85 -10.52 15.61
N TYR A 86 -23.77 -9.29 16.12
CA TYR A 86 -24.81 -8.28 16.04
C TYR A 86 -24.19 -6.92 15.73
N TYR A 87 -25.00 -5.96 15.32
CA TYR A 87 -24.57 -4.59 15.10
C TYR A 87 -25.03 -3.69 16.26
N LEU A 88 -24.11 -2.91 16.83
CA LEU A 88 -24.44 -1.88 17.82
C LEU A 88 -24.63 -0.52 17.15
N CYS A 89 -25.81 0.06 17.37
CA CYS A 89 -26.16 1.40 16.90
C CYS A 89 -25.25 2.48 17.52
N GLU A 90 -24.79 3.44 16.70
CA GLU A 90 -23.91 4.52 17.15
C GLU A 90 -24.59 5.59 18.00
N HIS A 91 -25.92 5.72 17.89
CA HIS A 91 -26.69 6.74 18.62
C HIS A 91 -27.08 6.28 20.02
N ASN A 92 -27.78 5.14 20.10
CA ASN A 92 -28.41 4.67 21.33
C ASN A 92 -27.87 3.31 21.82
N GLY A 93 -26.87 2.74 21.15
CA GLY A 93 -26.31 1.43 21.53
C GLY A 93 -27.29 0.26 21.38
N CYS A 94 -28.34 0.40 20.57
CA CYS A 94 -29.28 -0.67 20.30
C CYS A 94 -28.58 -1.85 19.62
N VAL A 95 -28.93 -3.06 20.05
CA VAL A 95 -28.50 -4.32 19.42
C VAL A 95 -29.39 -4.58 18.22
N ILE A 96 -28.80 -4.63 17.02
CA ILE A 96 -29.48 -4.87 15.76
C ILE A 96 -29.04 -6.24 15.25
N CYS A 97 -30.00 -7.12 14.97
CA CYS A 97 -29.74 -8.36 14.24
C CYS A 97 -29.83 -8.12 12.73
N GLN A 98 -29.07 -8.86 11.93
CA GLN A 98 -29.07 -8.68 10.47
C GLN A 98 -30.47 -8.80 9.85
N SER A 99 -31.31 -9.70 10.36
CA SER A 99 -32.69 -9.90 9.92
C SER A 99 -33.62 -8.72 10.22
N GLU A 100 -33.27 -7.86 11.17
CA GLU A 100 -34.07 -6.69 11.57
C GLU A 100 -33.73 -5.45 10.72
N LEU A 101 -32.62 -5.49 9.99
CA LEU A 101 -32.16 -4.33 9.23
C LEU A 101 -32.95 -4.18 7.93
N ASP A 102 -33.93 -3.27 7.92
CA ASP A 102 -34.62 -2.86 6.69
C ASP A 102 -33.87 -1.75 5.97
N GLN A 103 -33.39 -2.07 4.76
CA GLN A 103 -32.67 -1.13 3.91
C GLN A 103 -33.60 -0.26 3.04
N LYS A 104 -34.91 -0.55 2.97
CA LYS A 104 -35.85 0.18 2.10
C LYS A 104 -36.01 1.64 2.47
N ALA A 105 -35.91 1.95 3.75
CA ALA A 105 -35.97 3.31 4.27
C ALA A 105 -34.63 4.05 4.18
N GLY A 106 -33.55 3.36 3.77
CA GLY A 106 -32.22 3.92 3.67
C GLY A 106 -32.09 5.01 2.60
N ARG A 107 -31.12 5.91 2.80
CA ARG A 107 -30.81 7.01 1.88
C ARG A 107 -29.30 7.24 1.81
N TRP A 108 -28.85 7.75 0.68
CA TRP A 108 -27.47 8.17 0.50
C TRP A 108 -27.28 9.57 1.05
N ILE A 109 -26.35 9.76 1.98
CA ILE A 109 -26.03 11.06 2.57
C ILE A 109 -24.57 11.39 2.29
N CYS A 110 -24.31 12.63 1.87
CA CYS A 110 -22.98 13.11 1.59
C CYS A 110 -22.29 13.55 2.89
N ASP A 111 -21.16 12.96 3.24
CA ASP A 111 -20.44 13.33 4.48
C ASP A 111 -19.99 14.80 4.49
N ASN A 112 -19.55 15.29 3.33
CA ASN A 112 -18.97 16.63 3.23
C ASN A 112 -20.01 17.77 3.24
N THR A 113 -21.24 17.50 2.77
CA THR A 113 -22.23 18.55 2.47
C THR A 113 -23.59 18.32 3.10
N GLY A 114 -23.88 17.13 3.63
CA GLY A 114 -25.20 16.73 4.11
C GLY A 114 -26.25 16.58 3.01
N MET A 115 -25.89 16.80 1.74
CA MET A 115 -26.77 16.54 0.59
C MET A 115 -27.13 15.06 0.54
N TRP A 116 -28.38 14.73 0.25
CA TRP A 116 -28.85 13.35 0.23
C TRP A 116 -29.70 13.00 -0.99
N THR A 117 -29.80 11.71 -1.28
CA THR A 117 -30.64 11.16 -2.35
C THR A 117 -31.13 9.76 -1.97
N ARG A 118 -32.32 9.36 -2.44
CA ARG A 118 -32.85 8.00 -2.24
C ARG A 118 -32.64 7.11 -3.46
N ASP A 119 -32.82 7.67 -4.65
CA ASP A 119 -32.88 6.95 -5.92
C ASP A 119 -31.76 7.36 -6.90
N GLY A 120 -30.98 8.39 -6.56
CA GLY A 120 -29.98 8.97 -7.47
C GLY A 120 -30.56 9.81 -8.61
N LEU A 121 -31.88 10.04 -8.60
CA LEU A 121 -32.61 10.86 -9.56
C LEU A 121 -32.87 12.26 -8.98
N ALA A 122 -33.42 12.31 -7.75
CA ALA A 122 -33.66 13.54 -7.02
C ALA A 122 -32.59 13.75 -5.95
N TYR A 123 -32.11 14.99 -5.81
CA TYR A 123 -31.11 15.38 -4.83
C TYR A 123 -31.67 16.46 -3.92
N PHE A 124 -31.36 16.36 -2.64
CA PHE A 124 -31.86 17.28 -1.63
C PHE A 124 -30.70 17.84 -0.82
N SER A 125 -30.76 19.11 -0.46
CA SER A 125 -29.83 19.74 0.47
C SER A 125 -29.96 19.12 1.87
N ALA A 126 -29.04 19.47 2.76
CA ALA A 126 -29.14 19.09 4.18
C ALA A 126 -30.42 19.61 4.85
N SER A 127 -30.99 20.72 4.36
CA SER A 127 -32.26 21.28 4.84
C SER A 127 -33.51 20.65 4.20
N GLY A 128 -33.34 19.73 3.24
CA GLY A 128 -34.45 19.03 2.57
C GLY A 128 -35.00 19.74 1.33
N GLU A 129 -34.35 20.81 0.85
CA GLU A 129 -34.72 21.48 -0.39
C GLU A 129 -34.18 20.74 -1.60
N GLU A 130 -34.97 20.61 -2.66
CA GLU A 130 -34.51 19.97 -3.90
C GLU A 130 -33.41 20.80 -4.56
N VAL A 131 -32.29 20.15 -4.88
CA VAL A 131 -31.13 20.77 -5.51
C VAL A 131 -30.83 20.08 -6.85
N PRO A 132 -30.26 20.81 -7.82
CA PRO A 132 -29.89 20.20 -9.09
C PRO A 132 -28.86 19.07 -8.90
N PRO A 133 -28.88 18.03 -9.75
CA PRO A 133 -27.96 16.91 -9.64
C PRO A 133 -26.50 17.38 -9.76
N PRO A 134 -25.60 16.91 -8.87
CA PRO A 134 -24.22 17.34 -8.87
C PRO A 134 -23.49 16.87 -10.12
N ARG A 135 -22.52 17.67 -10.57
CA ARG A 135 -21.68 17.33 -11.75
C ARG A 135 -20.84 16.06 -11.55
N SER A 136 -20.43 15.78 -10.32
CA SER A 136 -19.63 14.61 -9.95
C SER A 136 -20.10 14.11 -8.59
N ILE A 137 -20.26 12.80 -8.47
CA ILE A 137 -20.70 12.14 -7.25
C ILE A 137 -19.88 10.86 -7.05
N THR A 138 -19.65 10.50 -5.80
CA THR A 138 -18.99 9.25 -5.42
C THR A 138 -19.90 8.51 -4.46
N PHE A 139 -20.04 7.22 -4.65
CA PHE A 139 -20.81 6.33 -3.77
C PHE A 139 -19.86 5.34 -3.13
N HIS A 140 -19.97 5.17 -1.82
CA HIS A 140 -19.23 4.18 -1.05
C HIS A 140 -20.21 3.23 -0.36
N ILE A 141 -20.03 1.94 -0.61
CA ILE A 141 -20.80 0.87 0.01
C ILE A 141 -19.89 -0.33 0.21
N TRP A 142 -20.18 -1.12 1.24
CA TRP A 142 -19.36 -2.26 1.65
C TRP A 142 -20.24 -3.47 1.94
N THR A 143 -19.60 -4.62 2.15
CA THR A 143 -20.27 -5.93 2.11
C THR A 143 -21.39 -6.10 3.15
N ALA A 144 -21.39 -5.35 4.26
CA ALA A 144 -22.42 -5.46 5.30
C ALA A 144 -23.85 -5.16 4.83
N TYR A 145 -24.00 -4.43 3.71
CA TYR A 145 -25.31 -4.15 3.09
C TYR A 145 -25.75 -5.22 2.09
N SER A 146 -24.86 -6.13 1.69
CA SER A 146 -25.15 -7.13 0.66
C SER A 146 -26.19 -8.15 1.15
N PRO A 147 -27.24 -8.44 0.37
CA PRO A 147 -28.16 -9.54 0.67
C PRO A 147 -27.51 -10.91 0.42
N PHE A 148 -26.35 -10.96 -0.25
CA PHE A 148 -25.65 -12.20 -0.61
C PHE A 148 -24.60 -12.63 0.41
N THR A 149 -24.37 -11.84 1.46
CA THR A 149 -23.35 -12.13 2.48
C THR A 149 -23.94 -11.86 3.85
N THR A 150 -23.70 -12.79 4.78
CA THR A 150 -24.13 -12.62 6.17
C THR A 150 -23.06 -11.89 6.98
N TRP A 151 -23.47 -11.19 8.03
CA TRP A 151 -22.52 -10.60 8.98
C TRP A 151 -21.65 -11.69 9.61
N ILE A 152 -22.20 -12.88 9.83
CA ILE A 152 -21.46 -14.05 10.32
C ILE A 152 -20.29 -14.37 9.38
N GLN A 153 -20.55 -14.44 8.07
CA GLN A 153 -19.49 -14.71 7.09
C GLN A 153 -18.43 -13.60 7.08
N ILE A 154 -18.83 -12.33 7.19
CA ILE A 154 -17.89 -11.20 7.27
C ILE A 154 -16.95 -11.36 8.47
N ILE A 155 -17.45 -11.84 9.62
CA ILE A 155 -16.59 -12.10 10.80
C ILE A 155 -15.67 -13.30 10.56
N TYR A 156 -16.13 -14.37 9.91
CA TYR A 156 -15.25 -15.48 9.53
C TYR A 156 -14.12 -15.00 8.61
N ASP A 157 -14.46 -14.24 7.57
CA ASP A 157 -13.49 -13.67 6.63
C ASP A 157 -12.48 -12.76 7.34
N TRP A 158 -12.93 -11.99 8.35
CA TRP A 158 -12.04 -11.17 9.18
C TRP A 158 -11.09 -12.01 10.02
N LEU A 159 -11.59 -13.05 10.70
CA LEU A 159 -10.77 -13.93 11.52
C LEU A 159 -9.74 -14.71 10.69
N ASP A 160 -10.10 -15.09 9.47
CA ASP A 160 -9.18 -15.72 8.53
C ASP A 160 -8.15 -14.71 7.98
N ALA A 161 -8.58 -13.48 7.70
CA ALA A 161 -7.70 -12.39 7.27
C ALA A 161 -6.63 -12.05 8.32
N LEU A 162 -6.92 -12.20 9.61
CA LEU A 162 -5.94 -11.99 10.70
C LEU A 162 -4.82 -13.04 10.73
N LYS A 163 -5.00 -14.20 10.10
CA LYS A 163 -4.00 -15.27 10.06
C LYS A 163 -2.90 -15.02 9.02
N ASP A 164 -3.14 -14.13 8.06
CA ASP A 164 -2.21 -13.79 6.97
C ASP A 164 -1.80 -12.30 7.04
N PRO A 165 -0.50 -11.97 7.02
CA PRO A 165 -0.02 -10.58 6.91
C PRO A 165 -0.67 -9.75 5.80
N ASN A 166 -1.04 -10.36 4.66
CA ASN A 166 -1.71 -9.66 3.55
C ASN A 166 -3.25 -9.78 3.59
N GLY A 167 -3.79 -10.64 4.46
CA GLY A 167 -5.21 -10.89 4.58
C GLY A 167 -5.97 -9.65 5.03
N VAL A 168 -5.47 -8.96 6.07
CA VAL A 168 -6.06 -7.73 6.60
C VAL A 168 -6.17 -6.64 5.52
N LYS A 169 -5.10 -6.45 4.74
CA LYS A 169 -5.08 -5.50 3.62
C LYS A 169 -6.13 -5.85 2.56
N THR A 170 -6.29 -7.14 2.26
CA THR A 170 -7.30 -7.61 1.30
C THR A 170 -8.70 -7.35 1.83
N PHE A 171 -8.98 -7.73 3.08
CA PHE A 171 -10.27 -7.54 3.73
C PHE A 171 -10.71 -6.07 3.74
N ILE A 172 -9.81 -5.15 4.14
CA ILE A 172 -10.12 -3.71 4.18
C ILE A 172 -10.48 -3.20 2.77
N ASN A 173 -9.70 -3.58 1.76
CA ASN A 173 -9.91 -3.11 0.39
C ASN A 173 -11.17 -3.70 -0.28
N THR A 174 -11.43 -5.00 -0.10
CA THR A 174 -12.48 -5.71 -0.83
C THR A 174 -13.78 -5.81 -0.06
N THR A 175 -13.72 -6.02 1.26
CA THR A 175 -14.90 -6.22 2.10
C THR A 175 -15.39 -4.90 2.67
N LEU A 176 -14.50 -4.08 3.23
CA LEU A 176 -14.87 -2.76 3.75
C LEU A 176 -14.98 -1.69 2.65
N GLY A 177 -14.35 -1.93 1.49
CA GLY A 177 -14.34 -0.94 0.41
C GLY A 177 -13.52 0.31 0.77
N GLU A 178 -12.62 0.21 1.74
CA GLU A 178 -11.82 1.31 2.26
C GLU A 178 -10.37 1.20 1.80
N PRO A 179 -9.66 2.33 1.56
CA PRO A 179 -8.25 2.29 1.21
C PRO A 179 -7.42 1.83 2.41
N TYR A 180 -6.65 0.75 2.25
CA TYR A 180 -5.72 0.30 3.28
C TYR A 180 -4.60 1.32 3.49
N GLU A 181 -4.49 1.83 4.72
CA GLU A 181 -3.31 2.52 5.20
C GLU A 181 -2.27 1.47 5.57
N GLU A 182 -1.21 1.38 4.77
CA GLU A 182 -0.03 0.66 5.23
C GLU A 182 0.43 1.37 6.49
N ALA A 183 0.37 0.66 7.62
CA ALA A 183 1.06 1.08 8.83
C ALA A 183 2.47 1.38 8.38
N VAL A 184 2.77 2.67 8.32
CA VAL A 184 4.08 3.17 8.00
C VAL A 184 4.92 2.68 9.17
N ALA A 185 5.48 1.46 9.05
CA ALA A 185 6.87 1.30 9.40
C ALA A 185 7.51 2.46 8.67
N GLU A 186 7.81 3.53 9.42
CA GLU A 186 8.49 4.72 8.93
C GLU A 186 9.38 4.26 7.80
N LYS A 187 9.06 4.70 6.58
CA LYS A 187 10.08 4.71 5.54
C LYS A 187 11.22 5.44 6.22
N LEU A 188 12.17 4.70 6.80
CA LEU A 188 13.26 5.28 7.56
C LEU A 188 13.78 6.36 6.65
N SER A 189 13.66 7.61 7.09
CA SER A 189 14.10 8.73 6.28
C SER A 189 15.54 8.42 5.89
N HIS A 190 15.92 8.76 4.65
CA HIS A 190 17.29 8.53 4.20
C HIS A 190 18.32 9.08 5.22
N GLU A 191 17.92 10.14 5.94
CA GLU A 191 18.61 10.74 7.08
C GLU A 191 18.80 9.77 8.26
N LEU A 192 17.76 9.06 8.73
CA LEU A 192 17.89 8.06 9.80
C LEU A 192 18.73 6.83 9.41
N LEU A 193 18.76 6.45 8.13
CA LEU A 193 19.65 5.41 7.62
C LEU A 193 21.11 5.88 7.59
N LEU A 194 21.34 7.16 7.24
CA LEU A 194 22.67 7.77 7.28
C LEU A 194 23.21 7.86 8.71
N GLU A 195 22.38 8.14 9.70
CA GLU A 195 22.78 8.14 11.13
C GLU A 195 23.22 6.75 11.63
N LYS A 196 22.76 5.68 10.97
CA LYS A 196 23.16 4.29 11.29
C LYS A 196 24.37 3.81 10.49
N VAL A 197 24.98 4.67 9.66
CA VAL A 197 26.20 4.31 8.92
C VAL A 197 27.35 4.19 9.90
N ILE A 198 27.92 3.00 9.99
CA ILE A 198 29.12 2.74 10.78
C ILE A 198 30.33 3.03 9.89
N HIS A 199 31.11 4.06 10.26
CA HIS A 199 32.41 4.31 9.64
C HIS A 199 33.45 3.36 10.24
N TYR A 200 34.12 2.58 9.39
CA TYR A 200 35.18 1.70 9.83
C TYR A 200 36.48 2.49 10.09
N ALA A 201 37.18 2.15 11.16
CA ALA A 201 38.47 2.75 11.50
C ALA A 201 39.59 2.39 10.51
N ALA A 202 39.41 1.31 9.74
CA ALA A 202 40.34 0.85 8.72
C ALA A 202 39.56 0.38 7.48
N PRO A 203 40.17 0.38 6.28
CA PRO A 203 39.55 -0.13 5.06
C PRO A 203 38.97 -1.54 5.21
N VAL A 204 39.66 -2.43 5.94
CA VAL A 204 39.12 -3.73 6.36
C VAL A 204 39.20 -3.84 7.89
N PRO A 205 38.06 -3.97 8.59
CA PRO A 205 38.02 -4.12 10.05
C PRO A 205 38.73 -5.39 10.56
N GLU A 206 39.30 -5.34 11.77
CA GLU A 206 40.06 -6.45 12.39
C GLU A 206 39.29 -7.77 12.50
N ARG A 207 37.97 -7.71 12.61
CA ARG A 207 37.11 -8.90 12.72
C ARG A 207 36.93 -9.64 11.40
N VAL A 208 37.28 -9.02 10.27
CA VAL A 208 37.09 -9.60 8.94
C VAL A 208 38.20 -10.61 8.66
N VAL A 209 37.80 -11.86 8.43
CA VAL A 209 38.73 -12.97 8.18
C VAL A 209 38.82 -13.32 6.70
N TYR A 210 37.85 -12.89 5.89
CA TYR A 210 37.73 -13.34 4.50
C TYR A 210 37.02 -12.31 3.62
N LEU A 211 37.52 -12.08 2.40
CA LEU A 211 36.92 -11.16 1.43
C LEU A 211 36.32 -11.90 0.23
N THR A 212 35.13 -11.48 -0.18
CA THR A 212 34.46 -11.88 -1.43
C THR A 212 34.09 -10.67 -2.26
N ALA A 213 34.08 -10.76 -3.58
CA ALA A 213 33.46 -9.74 -4.42
C ALA A 213 32.30 -10.30 -5.25
N GLY A 214 31.22 -9.52 -5.30
CA GLY A 214 30.13 -9.68 -6.25
C GLY A 214 30.26 -8.64 -7.35
N ILE A 215 30.28 -9.07 -8.60
CA ILE A 215 30.37 -8.20 -9.77
C ILE A 215 29.11 -8.39 -10.62
N ASP A 216 28.33 -7.33 -10.76
CA ASP A 216 27.16 -7.29 -11.63
C ASP A 216 27.48 -6.57 -12.94
N SER A 217 27.23 -7.25 -14.07
CA SER A 217 27.42 -6.68 -15.40
C SER A 217 26.13 -6.05 -15.90
N GLN A 218 26.14 -4.74 -16.16
CA GLN A 218 25.02 -4.04 -16.78
C GLN A 218 25.37 -3.57 -18.19
N ARG A 219 24.39 -3.02 -18.92
CA ARG A 219 24.55 -2.66 -20.34
C ARG A 219 25.69 -1.66 -20.60
N ASN A 220 26.00 -0.80 -19.62
CA ASN A 220 26.96 0.30 -19.75
C ASN A 220 27.97 0.42 -18.60
N ARG A 221 28.01 -0.55 -17.69
CA ARG A 221 28.92 -0.54 -16.53
C ARG A 221 29.04 -1.91 -15.87
N TYR A 222 30.11 -2.08 -15.12
CA TYR A 222 30.24 -3.11 -14.09
C TYR A 222 30.13 -2.47 -12.71
N GLU A 223 29.34 -3.07 -11.83
CA GLU A 223 29.29 -2.70 -10.42
C GLU A 223 29.92 -3.83 -9.60
N MET A 224 31.01 -3.51 -8.89
CA MET A 224 31.67 -4.44 -7.99
C MET A 224 31.46 -4.02 -6.54
N TYR A 225 31.05 -4.99 -5.72
CA TYR A 225 30.90 -4.87 -4.28
C TYR A 225 31.82 -5.86 -3.59
N VAL A 226 32.73 -5.37 -2.73
CA VAL A 226 33.60 -6.22 -1.91
C VAL A 226 33.01 -6.34 -0.52
N TRP A 227 32.75 -7.57 -0.11
CA TRP A 227 32.22 -7.93 1.19
C TRP A 227 33.27 -8.65 2.01
N GLY A 228 33.47 -8.17 3.24
CA GLY A 228 34.28 -8.81 4.25
C GLY A 228 33.41 -9.59 5.22
N TRP A 229 33.80 -10.81 5.53
CA TRP A 229 33.07 -11.71 6.41
C TRP A 229 33.79 -11.87 7.74
N ALA A 230 33.05 -11.78 8.83
CA ALA A 230 33.51 -12.04 10.18
C ALA A 230 32.79 -13.28 10.76
N PRO A 231 33.27 -13.83 11.90
CA PRO A 231 32.59 -14.93 12.58
C PRO A 231 31.12 -14.61 12.87
N GLY A 232 30.22 -15.60 12.67
CA GLY A 232 28.79 -15.43 12.86
C GLY A 232 28.01 -14.93 11.63
N GLU A 233 28.57 -15.07 10.42
CA GLU A 233 27.98 -14.60 9.15
C GLU A 233 27.76 -13.08 9.08
N GLU A 234 28.44 -12.32 9.95
CA GLU A 234 28.45 -10.86 9.88
C GLU A 234 29.21 -10.41 8.62
N ALA A 235 28.58 -9.55 7.82
CA ALA A 235 29.12 -9.04 6.57
C ALA A 235 29.35 -7.53 6.62
N PHE A 236 30.51 -7.09 6.13
CA PHE A 236 30.94 -5.70 6.08
C PHE A 236 31.15 -5.30 4.62
N LEU A 237 30.51 -4.22 4.17
CA LEU A 237 30.78 -3.67 2.85
C LEU A 237 32.11 -2.90 2.87
N ILE A 238 33.15 -3.47 2.27
CA ILE A 238 34.53 -2.95 2.30
C ILE A 238 34.77 -1.92 1.21
N ASP A 239 34.31 -2.20 -0.01
CA ASP A 239 34.57 -1.34 -1.17
C ASP A 239 33.43 -1.45 -2.17
N LYS A 240 33.18 -0.35 -2.89
CA LYS A 240 32.20 -0.28 -3.97
C LYS A 240 32.85 0.46 -5.14
N GLN A 241 33.00 -0.24 -6.25
CA GLN A 241 33.60 0.29 -7.47
C GLN A 241 32.62 0.21 -8.62
N ILE A 242 32.44 1.33 -9.33
CA ILE A 242 31.62 1.41 -10.54
C ILE A 242 32.56 1.68 -11.72
N ILE A 243 32.64 0.71 -12.63
CA ILE A 243 33.51 0.80 -13.82
C ILE A 243 32.60 1.05 -15.01
N MET A 244 32.67 2.26 -15.55
CA MET A 244 31.91 2.65 -16.74
C MET A 244 32.54 2.05 -17.99
N GLY A 245 31.71 1.49 -18.87
CA GLY A 245 32.17 0.85 -20.10
C GLY A 245 31.21 -0.22 -20.59
N ARG A 246 31.30 -0.57 -21.87
CA ARG A 246 30.51 -1.70 -22.39
C ARG A 246 31.14 -3.00 -21.91
N HIS A 247 30.30 -3.99 -21.65
CA HIS A 247 30.73 -5.26 -21.05
C HIS A 247 31.60 -6.12 -21.99
N ASP A 248 31.53 -5.86 -23.29
CA ASP A 248 32.22 -6.55 -24.38
C ASP A 248 33.53 -5.87 -24.80
N ASP A 249 33.88 -4.74 -24.18
CA ASP A 249 35.06 -3.97 -24.51
C ASP A 249 36.30 -4.43 -23.71
N GLU A 250 37.40 -4.69 -24.40
CA GLU A 250 38.62 -5.29 -23.82
C GLU A 250 39.29 -4.34 -22.81
N ASP A 251 39.29 -3.05 -23.10
CA ASP A 251 39.80 -2.00 -22.21
C ASP A 251 38.96 -1.90 -20.91
N THR A 252 37.64 -2.15 -21.00
CA THR A 252 36.76 -2.23 -19.84
C THR A 252 37.02 -3.49 -19.01
N LEU A 253 37.29 -4.64 -19.64
CA LEU A 253 37.63 -5.88 -18.95
C LEU A 253 38.97 -5.79 -18.22
N GLN A 254 39.99 -5.16 -18.83
CA GLN A 254 41.28 -4.92 -18.17
C GLN A 254 41.14 -4.06 -16.90
N ARG A 255 40.28 -3.04 -16.93
CA ARG A 255 39.95 -2.26 -15.72
C ARG A 255 39.27 -3.09 -14.64
N VAL A 256 38.36 -3.99 -15.02
CA VAL A 256 37.70 -4.92 -14.08
C VAL A 256 38.72 -5.86 -13.45
N ASP A 257 39.64 -6.42 -14.24
CA ASP A 257 40.70 -7.31 -13.75
C ASP A 257 41.67 -6.59 -12.80
N ALA A 258 42.03 -5.34 -13.08
CA ALA A 258 42.86 -4.54 -12.18
C ALA A 258 42.19 -4.34 -10.82
N VAL A 259 40.86 -4.15 -10.82
CA VAL A 259 40.07 -3.93 -9.61
C VAL A 259 39.84 -5.24 -8.84
N ILE A 260 39.68 -6.37 -9.53
CA ILE A 260 39.64 -7.72 -8.93
C ILE A 260 40.95 -8.06 -8.19
N ASN A 261 42.09 -7.67 -8.76
CA ASN A 261 43.41 -7.98 -8.19
C ASN A 261 43.87 -6.95 -7.14
N LYS A 262 43.01 -5.98 -6.79
CA LYS A 262 43.30 -4.99 -5.76
C LYS A 262 43.48 -5.69 -4.41
N LYS A 263 44.55 -5.31 -3.71
CA LYS A 263 44.79 -5.73 -2.34
C LYS A 263 44.23 -4.70 -1.37
N TYR A 264 43.68 -5.19 -0.27
CA TYR A 264 43.10 -4.38 0.79
C TYR A 264 43.97 -4.46 2.04
N ARG A 265 44.17 -3.32 2.71
CA ARG A 265 44.93 -3.27 3.95
C ARG A 265 44.01 -3.57 5.13
N HIS A 266 44.32 -4.64 5.84
CA HIS A 266 43.68 -5.05 7.07
C HIS A 266 44.09 -4.15 8.25
N ALA A 267 43.26 -4.10 9.29
CA ALA A 267 43.51 -3.27 10.47
C ALA A 267 44.81 -3.61 11.20
N ASP A 268 45.25 -4.87 11.14
CA ASP A 268 46.54 -5.34 11.68
C ASP A 268 47.76 -4.96 10.80
N GLY A 269 47.52 -4.29 9.66
CA GLY A 269 48.54 -3.88 8.71
C GLY A 269 48.88 -4.90 7.62
N THR A 270 48.28 -6.10 7.62
CA THR A 270 48.46 -7.10 6.58
C THR A 270 47.70 -6.76 5.29
N GLU A 271 48.13 -7.31 4.16
CA GLU A 271 47.38 -7.20 2.91
C GLU A 271 46.53 -8.44 2.69
N ILE A 272 45.22 -8.25 2.53
CA ILE A 272 44.27 -9.30 2.17
C ILE A 272 43.80 -9.08 0.72
N SER A 273 43.80 -10.15 -0.07
CA SER A 273 43.25 -10.16 -1.43
C SER A 273 41.82 -10.68 -1.43
N ILE A 274 41.08 -10.37 -2.50
CA ILE A 274 39.75 -10.93 -2.68
C ILE A 274 39.91 -12.42 -2.98
N SER A 275 39.33 -13.27 -2.13
CA SER A 275 39.56 -14.71 -2.18
C SER A 275 38.58 -15.43 -3.12
N ARG A 276 37.38 -14.90 -3.31
CA ARG A 276 36.40 -15.41 -4.29
C ARG A 276 35.62 -14.28 -4.95
N ASN A 277 35.45 -14.39 -6.26
CA ASN A 277 34.67 -13.46 -7.06
C ASN A 277 33.51 -14.17 -7.75
N LEU A 278 32.32 -13.59 -7.64
CA LEU A 278 31.11 -14.03 -8.33
C LEU A 278 30.75 -12.99 -9.38
N LEU A 279 30.96 -13.34 -10.65
CA LEU A 279 30.61 -12.51 -11.79
C LEU A 279 29.22 -12.93 -12.31
N GLY A 280 28.24 -12.04 -12.20
CA GLY A 280 26.86 -12.25 -12.63
C GLY A 280 26.68 -12.15 -14.15
N TYR A 281 27.41 -12.95 -14.93
CA TYR A 281 27.22 -13.03 -16.37
C TYR A 281 26.35 -14.25 -16.72
N ARG A 282 25.28 -14.06 -17.50
CA ARG A 282 24.31 -15.12 -17.90
C ARG A 282 24.93 -16.32 -18.65
N ARG A 283 26.24 -16.32 -18.90
CA ARG A 283 27.06 -17.45 -19.34
C ARG A 283 28.47 -17.23 -18.81
N TYR A 284 28.86 -17.82 -17.68
CA TYR A 284 30.17 -18.48 -17.45
C TYR A 284 30.30 -18.88 -15.97
N ARG A 285 30.79 -20.11 -15.75
CA ARG A 285 31.09 -20.71 -14.43
C ARG A 285 32.07 -19.86 -13.63
N CYS A 286 31.91 -19.88 -12.30
CA CYS A 286 32.94 -19.54 -11.32
C CYS A 286 34.32 -20.03 -11.79
N ARG A 287 35.25 -19.11 -12.08
CA ARG A 287 36.67 -19.44 -12.16
C ARG A 287 37.23 -19.42 -10.75
N ASN A 288 37.35 -20.59 -10.13
CA ASN A 288 38.30 -20.79 -9.04
C ASN A 288 39.71 -20.78 -9.66
N ARG A 289 40.57 -19.87 -9.21
CA ARG A 289 42.01 -20.14 -9.17
C ARG A 289 42.39 -20.25 -7.70
N LEU A 290 42.92 -21.43 -7.36
CA LEU A 290 43.73 -21.66 -6.16
C LEU A 290 44.94 -20.72 -6.16
#